data_AF-A0AAP4C7Z0-F1
#
_entry.id   AF-A0AAP4C7Z0-F1
#
_cell.length_a   1.000
_cell.length_b   1.000
_cell.length_c   1.000
_cell.angle_alpha   90.00
_cell.angle_beta   90.00
_cell.angle_gamma   90.00
#
_symmetry.space_group_name_H-M   'P 1'
#
loop_
_entity.id
_entity.type
_entity.pdbx_description
1 polymer ?
#
loop_
_entity_poly.entity_id
_entity_poly.type
_entity_poly.pdbx_seq_one_letter_code
_entity_poly.pdbx_strand_id
1 'polypeptide(L)' 'MAEITSAKAMARTVRVSPRKTRLVLDLIRGKNVADAIAILKFTPNKAARVVEKVLNSAIANAENNFG' A
#
# COMPACT_ATOMS: atom_id res chain seq x y z
N MET A 1 5.14 -15.79 -23.62
CA MET A 1 3.99 -15.37 -22.80
C MET A 1 4.55 -14.69 -21.57
N ALA A 2 4.26 -13.41 -21.36
CA ALA A 2 4.81 -12.70 -20.20
C ALA A 2 4.00 -13.11 -18.95
N GLU A 3 4.63 -13.79 -18.01
CA GLU A 3 4.05 -14.00 -16.68
C GLU A 3 3.95 -12.65 -15.98
N ILE A 4 2.73 -12.16 -15.78
CA ILE A 4 2.49 -10.91 -15.07
C ILE A 4 2.47 -11.23 -13.58
N THR A 5 3.62 -11.16 -12.93
CA THR A 5 3.81 -11.44 -11.49
C THR A 5 3.58 -10.23 -10.59
N SER A 6 3.17 -9.09 -11.15
CA SER A 6 3.03 -7.83 -10.41
C SER A 6 1.64 -7.22 -10.54
N ALA A 7 1.02 -6.86 -9.42
CA ALA A 7 -0.20 -6.06 -9.35
C ALA A 7 0.09 -4.63 -8.86
N LYS A 8 -0.74 -3.67 -9.28
CA LYS A 8 -0.63 -2.26 -8.87
C LYS A 8 -1.99 -1.68 -8.45
N ALA A 9 -1.95 -0.71 -7.54
CA ALA A 9 -3.09 0.11 -7.16
C ALA A 9 -2.64 1.58 -6.98
N MET A 10 -3.53 2.53 -7.28
CA MET A 10 -3.24 3.96 -7.19
C MET A 10 -4.43 4.71 -6.61
N ALA A 11 -4.18 5.61 -5.65
CA ALA A 11 -5.16 6.60 -5.19
C ALA A 11 -4.76 7.99 -5.67
N ARG A 12 -5.66 8.66 -6.42
CA ARG A 12 -5.44 10.00 -6.97
C ARG A 12 -6.17 11.07 -6.14
N THR A 13 -5.62 12.28 -6.08
CA THR A 13 -6.24 13.46 -5.43
C THR A 13 -6.54 13.25 -3.93
N VAL A 14 -5.65 12.56 -3.23
CA VAL A 14 -5.76 12.35 -1.78
C VAL A 14 -5.43 13.65 -1.04
N ARG A 15 -6.31 14.11 -0.14
CA ARG A 15 -6.10 15.29 0.72
C ARG A 15 -5.11 15.02 1.88
N VAL A 16 -3.86 14.69 1.54
CA VAL A 16 -2.74 14.51 2.48
C VAL A 16 -1.47 15.10 1.87
N SER A 17 -0.65 15.77 2.68
CA SER A 17 0.61 16.34 2.22
C SER A 17 1.58 15.24 1.74
N PRO A 18 2.19 15.37 0.54
CA PRO A 18 3.11 14.37 0.01
C PRO A 18 4.29 14.06 0.94
N ARG A 19 4.82 15.07 1.64
CA ARG A 19 5.96 14.90 2.56
C ARG A 19 5.61 14.01 3.75
N LYS A 20 4.41 14.18 4.32
CA LYS A 20 3.93 13.35 5.44
C LYS A 20 3.65 11.90 5.01
N THR A 21 3.18 11.71 3.77
CA THR A 21 2.94 10.37 3.23
C THR A 21 4.24 9.60 2.98
N ARG A 22 5.29 10.27 2.47
CA ARG A 22 6.59 9.62 2.21
C ARG A 22 7.19 8.97 3.45
N LEU A 23 7.11 9.63 4.62
CA LEU A 23 7.59 9.08 5.89
C LEU A 23 6.94 7.73 6.22
N VAL A 24 5.65 7.57 5.93
CA VAL A 24 4.95 6.30 6.17
C VAL A 24 5.30 5.25 5.11
N LEU A 25 5.47 5.68 3.85
CA LEU A 25 5.87 4.78 2.76
C LEU A 25 7.26 4.18 2.96
N ASP A 26 8.19 4.95 3.53
CA ASP A 26 9.54 4.46 3.78
C ASP A 26 9.56 3.37 4.88
N LEU A 27 8.57 3.34 5.78
CA LEU A 27 8.46 2.29 6.82
C LEU A 27 8.09 0.90 6.27
N ILE A 28 7.36 0.86 5.14
CA ILE A 28 6.81 -0.37 4.57
C ILE A 28 7.55 -0.85 3.32
N ARG A 29 8.45 -0.04 2.76
CA ARG A 29 9.20 -0.40 1.54
C ARG A 29 10.11 -1.61 1.83
N GLY A 30 10.01 -2.64 0.98
CA GLY A 30 10.82 -3.86 1.10
C GLY A 30 10.35 -4.85 2.17
N LYS A 31 9.22 -4.58 2.84
CA LYS A 31 8.65 -5.49 3.83
C LYS A 31 7.63 -6.43 3.19
N ASN A 32 7.43 -7.57 3.84
CA ASN A 32 6.35 -8.48 3.48
C ASN A 32 4.98 -7.82 3.72
N VAL A 33 3.98 -8.28 2.97
CA VAL A 33 2.62 -7.73 3.01
C VAL A 33 2.02 -7.79 4.43
N ALA A 34 2.17 -8.92 5.12
CA ALA A 34 1.67 -9.11 6.48
C ALA A 34 2.28 -8.09 7.47
N ASP A 35 3.61 -7.90 7.40
CA ASP A 35 4.32 -6.95 8.26
C ASP A 35 3.93 -5.50 7.94
N ALA A 36 3.78 -5.17 6.65
CA ALA A 36 3.38 -3.84 6.22
C ALA A 36 1.98 -3.48 6.75
N ILE A 37 1.02 -4.41 6.73
CA ILE A 37 -0.33 -4.19 7.29
C ILE A 37 -0.23 -3.96 8.80
N ALA A 38 0.54 -4.77 9.53
CA ALA A 38 0.73 -4.61 10.97
C ALA A 38 1.31 -3.22 11.31
N ILE A 39 2.36 -2.80 10.61
CA ILE A 39 3.00 -1.50 10.82
C ILE A 39 2.02 -0.35 10.56
N LEU A 40 1.27 -0.40 9.46
CA LEU A 40 0.30 0.65 9.10
C LEU A 40 -0.82 0.75 10.13
N LYS A 41 -1.28 -0.38 10.68
CA LYS A 41 -2.35 -0.44 11.67
C LYS A 41 -1.99 0.22 13.00
N PHE A 42 -0.73 0.10 13.44
CA PHE A 42 -0.25 0.69 14.68
C PHE A 42 0.40 2.07 14.53
N THR A 43 0.53 2.58 13.31
CA THR A 43 1.10 3.92 13.07
C THR A 43 0.03 5.00 13.27
N PRO A 44 0.16 5.93 14.24
CA PRO A 44 -0.85 6.96 14.53
C PRO A 44 -0.83 8.13 13.53
N ASN A 45 -0.73 7.86 12.22
CA ASN A 45 -0.68 8.86 11.17
C ASN A 45 -1.91 8.78 10.26
N LYS A 46 -2.49 9.93 9.89
CA LYS A 46 -3.59 9.98 8.92
C LYS A 46 -3.23 9.34 7.57
N ALA A 47 -1.97 9.47 7.16
CA ALA A 47 -1.46 8.88 5.92
C ALA A 47 -1.47 7.34 5.97
N ALA A 48 -1.27 6.72 7.14
CA ALA A 48 -1.22 5.27 7.27
C ALA A 48 -2.53 4.61 6.85
N ARG A 49 -3.68 5.16 7.28
CA ARG A 49 -5.01 4.68 6.88
C ARG A 49 -5.26 4.74 5.37
N VAL A 50 -4.70 5.75 4.69
CA VAL A 50 -4.84 5.87 3.24
C VAL A 50 -3.97 4.83 2.54
N VAL A 51 -2.72 4.70 2.98
CA VAL A 51 -1.76 3.73 2.41
C VAL A 51 -2.24 2.29 2.61
N GLU A 52 -2.81 1.97 3.77
CA GLU A 52 -3.41 0.67 4.09
C GLU A 52 -4.50 0.28 3.08
N LYS A 53 -5.41 1.21 2.76
CA LYS A 53 -6.46 0.96 1.76
C LYS A 53 -5.88 0.68 0.36
N VAL A 54 -4.84 1.41 -0.03
CA VAL A 54 -4.19 1.21 -1.34
C VAL A 54 -3.46 -0.13 -1.37
N LEU A 55 -2.79 -0.51 -0.28
CA LEU A 55 -2.12 -1.81 -0.15
C LEU A 55 -3.14 -2.95 -0.26
N ASN A 56 -4.26 -2.88 0.46
CA ASN A 56 -5.32 -3.89 0.39
C ASN A 56 -5.93 -3.98 -1.02
N SER A 57 -6.10 -2.85 -1.72
CA SER A 57 -6.54 -2.86 -3.11
C SER A 57 -5.52 -3.50 -4.05
N ALA A 58 -4.21 -3.33 -3.82
CA ALA A 58 -3.19 -3.98 -4.63
C ALA A 58 -3.16 -5.50 -4.42
N ILE A 59 -3.36 -5.97 -3.18
CA ILE A 59 -3.49 -7.40 -2.85
C ILE A 59 -4.70 -7.99 -3.55
N ALA A 60 -5.87 -7.36 -3.40
CA ALA A 60 -7.10 -7.83 -4.06
C ALA A 60 -6.97 -7.84 -5.59
N ASN A 61 -6.23 -6.91 -6.18
CA ASN A 61 -5.95 -6.92 -7.62
C ASN A 61 -5.03 -8.07 -8.03
N ALA A 62 -4.06 -8.44 -7.18
CA ALA A 62 -3.20 -9.60 -7.41
C ALA A 62 -4.02 -10.89 -7.36
N GLU A 63 -4.84 -11.06 -6.32
CA GLU A 63 -5.65 -12.26 -6.10
C GLU A 63 -6.71 -12.46 -7.19
N ASN A 64 -7.45 -11.40 -7.57
CA ASN A 64 -8.59 -11.57 -8.49
C ASN A 64 -8.23 -11.54 -9.98
N ASN A 65 -7.14 -10.87 -10.37
CA ASN A 65 -6.81 -10.69 -11.80
C ASN A 65 -5.61 -11.53 -12.26
N PHE A 66 -4.73 -11.95 -11.36
CA PHE A 66 -3.48 -12.65 -11.68
C PHE A 66 -3.26 -13.92 -10.85
N GLY A 67 -4.20 -14.24 -9.93
CA GLY A 67 -4.23 -15.46 -9.14
C GLY A 67 -4.89 -16.63 -9.86
#